data_AF-A0A151CJK6-F1
#
_entry.id   AF-A0A151CJK6-F1
#
_cell.length_a   1.000
_cell.length_b   1.000
_cell.length_c   1.000
_cell.angle_alpha   90.00
_cell.angle_beta   90.00
_cell.angle_gamma   90.00
#
_symmetry.space_group_name_H-M   'P 1'
#
loop_
_entity.id
_entity.type
_entity.pdbx_description
1 polymer ?
#
loop_
_entity_poly.entity_id
_entity_poly.type
_entity_poly.pdbx_seq_one_letter_code
_entity_poly.pdbx_strand_id
1 'polypeptide(L)'
;MQDKQRQGGTSTRFSGPEKRIRSADGIGNSFAKQEVRLQDTPLFFPEGFEKIFLAIYFVSLPYILGLLFLFFYIAEGKFEVFLSVNRDSPFLMIWAIGYEILAVLIILAIIKSAISFTHNNSRKTNLDRLR
;
A
#
# COMPACT_ATOMS: atom_id res chain seq x y z
N MET A 1 -21.65 -49.55 61.83
CA MET A 1 -21.58 -48.09 61.53
C MET A 1 -20.51 -47.97 60.43
N GLN A 2 -20.76 -48.05 59.11
CA GLN A 2 -21.57 -47.18 58.20
C GLN A 2 -21.48 -45.72 58.64
N ASP A 3 -21.07 -44.72 57.85
CA ASP A 3 -20.84 -44.54 56.41
C ASP A 3 -19.96 -43.26 56.30
N LYS A 4 -18.92 -43.19 55.46
CA LYS A 4 -18.89 -42.50 54.15
C LYS A 4 -18.82 -40.95 54.19
N GLN A 5 -17.99 -40.43 53.28
CA GLN A 5 -18.00 -39.08 52.65
C GLN A 5 -17.06 -38.01 53.20
N ARG A 6 -16.44 -37.14 52.40
CA ARG A 6 -16.01 -37.11 50.98
C ARG A 6 -15.24 -35.78 50.86
N GLN A 7 -14.17 -35.80 50.07
CA GLN A 7 -13.75 -34.73 49.15
C GLN A 7 -13.54 -33.32 49.73
N GLY A 8 -12.28 -32.99 49.99
CA GLY A 8 -11.81 -31.61 49.95
C GLY A 8 -11.96 -31.07 48.52
N GLY A 9 -13.09 -30.39 48.28
CA GLY A 9 -13.35 -29.68 47.04
C GLY A 9 -12.49 -28.43 46.99
N THR A 10 -11.49 -28.43 46.10
CA THR A 10 -10.78 -27.24 45.65
C THR A 10 -11.82 -26.23 45.19
N SER A 11 -11.97 -25.13 45.91
CA SER A 11 -12.81 -24.02 45.48
C SER A 11 -12.17 -23.39 44.24
N THR A 12 -12.60 -23.83 43.06
CA THR A 12 -12.36 -23.10 41.82
C THR A 12 -13.09 -21.77 41.95
N ARG A 13 -12.38 -20.75 42.40
CA ARG A 13 -12.83 -19.37 42.41
C ARG A 13 -13.06 -18.98 40.96
N PHE A 14 -14.30 -18.99 40.53
CA PHE A 14 -14.70 -18.41 39.25
C PHE A 14 -14.30 -16.94 39.27
N SER A 15 -13.26 -16.59 38.52
CA SER A 15 -12.96 -15.21 38.15
C SER A 15 -14.23 -14.67 37.48
N GLY A 16 -14.78 -13.59 38.02
CA GLY A 16 -16.00 -12.96 37.53
C GLY A 16 -15.93 -12.68 36.03
N PRO A 17 -17.09 -12.52 35.36
CA PRO A 17 -17.15 -12.36 33.93
C PRO A 17 -16.18 -11.27 33.50
N GLU A 18 -15.15 -11.70 32.77
CA GLU A 18 -14.21 -10.84 32.07
C GLU A 18 -15.04 -9.77 31.39
N LYS A 19 -14.77 -8.50 31.74
CA LYS A 19 -15.44 -7.35 31.13
C LYS A 19 -15.34 -7.55 29.63
N ARG A 20 -16.43 -8.02 29.01
CA ARG A 20 -16.60 -8.04 27.56
C ARG A 20 -16.11 -6.70 27.11
N ILE A 21 -15.04 -6.71 26.30
CA ILE A 21 -14.57 -5.54 25.58
C ILE A 21 -15.84 -4.89 25.05
N ARG A 22 -16.20 -3.73 25.63
CA ARG A 22 -17.27 -2.91 25.10
C ARG A 22 -16.92 -2.77 23.64
N SER A 23 -17.74 -3.33 22.76
CA SER A 23 -17.71 -3.06 21.34
C SER A 23 -17.60 -1.55 21.25
N ALA A 24 -16.41 -1.09 20.87
CA ALA A 24 -16.16 0.32 20.74
C ALA A 24 -16.89 0.74 19.47
N ASP A 25 -18.17 1.11 19.63
CA ASP A 25 -18.97 1.94 18.73
C ASP A 25 -18.31 3.34 18.59
N GLY A 26 -17.04 3.32 18.18
CA GLY A 26 -16.10 4.43 18.17
C GLY A 26 -14.84 4.10 17.35
N ILE A 27 -14.62 2.83 16.96
CA ILE A 27 -13.67 2.42 15.90
C ILE A 27 -14.43 2.22 14.58
N GLY A 28 -15.43 3.07 14.33
CA GLY A 28 -16.32 2.98 13.17
C GLY A 28 -16.05 4.04 12.10
N ASN A 29 -15.19 5.02 12.35
CA ASN A 29 -14.85 6.03 11.35
C ASN A 29 -13.63 5.58 10.54
N SER A 30 -13.92 4.67 9.63
CA SER A 30 -13.62 4.87 8.23
C SER A 30 -12.14 4.89 7.81
N PHE A 31 -11.46 3.77 7.94
CA PHE A 31 -10.25 3.49 7.14
C PHE A 31 -10.53 3.55 5.62
N ALA A 32 -11.80 3.44 5.19
CA ALA A 32 -12.23 3.56 3.80
C ALA A 32 -12.64 4.98 3.37
N LYS A 33 -12.77 5.96 4.29
CA LYS A 33 -12.95 7.39 3.94
C LYS A 33 -11.69 8.12 4.33
N GLN A 34 -10.63 7.85 3.59
CA GLN A 34 -9.55 8.81 3.53
C GLN A 34 -9.97 9.90 2.55
N GLU A 35 -10.28 11.09 3.05
CA GLU A 35 -10.42 12.26 2.20
C GLU A 35 -9.06 12.52 1.54
N VAL A 36 -8.93 12.12 0.28
CA VAL A 36 -7.75 12.42 -0.53
C VAL A 36 -7.97 13.79 -1.15
N ARG A 37 -7.25 14.79 -0.66
CA ARG A 37 -7.20 16.11 -1.31
C ARG A 37 -6.23 16.03 -2.48
N LEU A 38 -6.76 16.13 -3.70
CA LEU A 38 -5.94 16.10 -4.92
C LEU A 38 -5.02 17.33 -5.01
N GLN A 39 -5.27 18.39 -4.23
CA GLN A 39 -4.38 19.54 -4.13
C GLN A 39 -3.08 19.24 -3.36
N ASP A 40 -3.08 18.20 -2.50
CA ASP A 40 -1.90 17.82 -1.70
C ASP A 40 -0.95 16.88 -2.48
N THR A 41 -1.37 16.42 -3.66
CA THR A 41 -0.50 15.65 -4.57
C THR A 41 0.48 16.58 -5.28
N PRO A 42 1.74 16.16 -5.52
CA PRO A 42 2.75 16.96 -6.22
C PRO A 42 2.45 17.18 -7.72
N LEU A 43 1.30 16.70 -8.21
CA LEU A 43 0.82 16.90 -9.58
C LEU A 43 -0.07 18.14 -9.65
N PHE A 44 -0.02 18.85 -10.78
CA PHE A 44 -0.82 20.04 -10.99
C PHE A 44 -2.29 19.67 -11.24
N PHE A 45 -3.16 19.98 -10.27
CA PHE A 45 -4.60 19.82 -10.39
C PHE A 45 -5.29 21.18 -10.33
N PRO A 46 -5.67 21.77 -11.47
CA PRO A 46 -6.43 23.02 -11.48
C PRO A 46 -7.82 22.81 -10.88
N GLU A 47 -8.27 23.78 -10.07
CA GLU A 47 -9.58 23.74 -9.42
C GLU A 47 -10.71 23.57 -10.45
N GLY A 48 -11.66 22.67 -10.16
CA GLY A 48 -12.78 22.34 -11.06
C GLY A 48 -12.45 21.36 -12.19
N PHE A 49 -11.19 21.09 -12.48
CA PHE A 49 -10.76 20.15 -13.54
C PHE A 49 -10.05 18.89 -13.03
N GLU A 50 -10.03 18.69 -11.72
CA GLU A 50 -9.31 17.61 -11.04
C GLU A 50 -9.55 16.22 -11.67
N LYS A 51 -10.81 15.89 -11.99
CA LYS A 51 -11.18 14.59 -12.59
C LYS A 51 -10.64 14.41 -14.01
N ILE A 52 -10.64 15.48 -14.80
CA ILE A 52 -10.15 15.45 -16.19
C ILE A 52 -8.64 15.26 -16.18
N PHE A 53 -7.94 16.05 -15.36
CA PHE A 53 -6.49 15.93 -15.21
C PHE A 53 -6.10 14.55 -14.67
N LEU A 54 -6.85 14.01 -13.71
CA LEU A 54 -6.62 12.65 -13.22
C LEU A 54 -6.74 11.60 -14.34
N ALA A 55 -7.77 11.69 -15.18
CA ALA A 55 -7.92 10.79 -16.33
C ALA A 55 -6.78 10.95 -17.35
N ILE A 56 -6.38 12.19 -17.64
CA ILE A 56 -5.23 12.47 -18.51
C ILE A 56 -3.96 11.86 -17.94
N TYR A 57 -3.67 12.04 -16.65
CA TYR A 57 -2.50 11.46 -16.00
C TYR A 57 -2.55 9.93 -15.99
N PHE A 58 -3.71 9.34 -15.75
CA PHE A 58 -3.90 7.89 -15.79
C PHE A 58 -3.55 7.29 -17.16
N VAL A 59 -3.85 7.99 -18.25
CA VAL A 59 -3.50 7.51 -19.60
C VAL A 59 -2.07 7.87 -19.97
N SER A 60 -1.65 9.12 -19.71
CA SER A 60 -0.40 9.67 -20.21
C SER A 60 0.84 9.21 -19.45
N LEU A 61 0.81 9.13 -18.11
CA LEU A 61 1.97 8.69 -17.31
C LEU A 61 2.50 7.31 -17.73
N PRO A 62 1.68 6.25 -17.74
CA PRO A 62 2.16 4.92 -18.15
C PRO A 62 2.59 4.94 -19.61
N TYR A 63 1.87 5.64 -20.51
CA TYR A 63 2.28 5.72 -21.90
C TYR A 63 3.68 6.34 -22.08
N ILE A 64 3.96 7.46 -21.40
CA ILE A 64 5.28 8.11 -21.41
C ILE A 64 6.34 7.16 -20.84
N LEU A 65 6.05 6.48 -19.73
CA LEU A 65 6.97 5.49 -19.14
C LEU A 65 7.28 4.34 -20.10
N GLY A 66 6.26 3.83 -20.79
CA GLY A 66 6.40 2.79 -21.81
C GLY A 66 7.24 3.24 -23.00
N LEU A 67 7.05 4.47 -23.47
CA LEU A 67 7.89 5.07 -24.52
C LEU A 67 9.34 5.24 -24.09
N LEU A 68 9.57 5.72 -22.86
CA LEU A 68 10.93 5.84 -22.33
C LEU A 68 11.61 4.48 -22.24
N PHE A 69 10.90 3.45 -21.80
CA PHE A 69 11.41 2.09 -21.78
C PHE A 69 11.71 1.57 -23.19
N LEU A 70 10.79 1.76 -24.13
CA LEU A 70 11.00 1.38 -25.54
C LEU A 70 12.24 2.06 -26.12
N PHE A 71 12.41 3.35 -25.84
CA PHE A 71 13.53 4.13 -26.34
C PHE A 71 14.87 3.73 -25.72
N PHE A 72 14.96 3.67 -24.39
CA PHE A 72 16.22 3.43 -23.70
C PHE A 72 16.60 1.95 -23.64
N TYR A 73 15.63 1.06 -23.46
CA TYR A 73 15.90 -0.36 -23.22
C TYR A 73 15.82 -1.20 -24.51
N ILE A 74 14.79 -1.00 -25.33
CA ILE A 74 14.60 -1.80 -26.56
C ILE A 74 15.41 -1.22 -27.73
N ALA A 75 15.33 0.10 -27.92
CA ALA A 75 16.02 0.78 -29.03
C ALA A 75 17.45 1.21 -28.69
N GLU A 76 17.93 0.99 -27.46
CA GLU A 76 19.27 1.39 -26.99
C GLU A 76 19.59 2.88 -27.25
N GLY A 77 18.58 3.76 -27.23
CA GLY A 77 18.72 5.18 -27.54
C GLY A 77 18.89 5.53 -29.03
N LYS A 78 18.81 4.55 -29.94
CA LYS A 78 18.89 4.77 -31.38
C LYS A 78 17.52 5.19 -31.92
N PHE A 79 17.40 6.44 -32.34
CA PHE A 79 16.12 7.03 -32.78
C PHE A 79 15.49 6.31 -33.98
N GLU A 80 16.32 5.84 -34.92
CA GLU A 80 15.86 5.09 -36.10
C GLU A 80 15.21 3.75 -35.71
N VAL A 81 15.83 3.02 -34.79
CA VAL A 81 15.31 1.75 -34.27
C VAL A 81 14.03 2.00 -33.47
N PHE A 82 14.01 3.04 -32.63
CA PHE A 82 12.83 3.42 -31.88
C PHE A 82 11.63 3.72 -32.78
N LEU A 83 11.81 4.51 -33.83
CA LEU A 83 10.73 4.82 -34.78
C LEU A 83 10.22 3.59 -35.50
N SER A 84 11.11 2.68 -35.89
CA SER A 84 10.75 1.40 -36.50
C SER A 84 9.87 0.58 -35.55
N VAL A 85 10.36 0.34 -34.34
CA VAL A 85 9.64 -0.47 -33.33
C VAL A 85 8.33 0.20 -32.91
N ASN A 86 8.30 1.51 -32.72
CA ASN A 86 7.11 2.25 -32.31
C ASN A 86 6.03 2.27 -33.41
N ARG A 87 6.39 2.20 -34.70
CA ARG A 87 5.41 2.10 -35.80
C ARG A 87 4.71 0.75 -35.80
N ASP A 88 5.45 -0.31 -35.49
CA ASP A 88 4.93 -1.69 -35.49
C ASP A 88 4.25 -2.06 -34.17
N SER A 89 4.54 -1.31 -33.09
CA SER A 89 3.99 -1.56 -31.77
C SER A 89 2.60 -0.91 -31.62
N PRO A 90 1.55 -1.68 -31.30
CA PRO A 90 0.25 -1.10 -31.03
C PRO A 90 0.28 -0.24 -29.76
N PHE A 91 -0.45 0.88 -29.77
CA PHE A 91 -0.53 1.83 -28.63
C PHE A 91 -0.78 1.12 -27.28
N LEU A 92 -1.71 0.16 -27.27
CA LEU A 92 -2.10 -0.57 -26.06
C LEU A 92 -0.94 -1.39 -25.47
N MET A 93 -0.03 -1.90 -26.30
CA MET A 93 1.15 -2.65 -25.83
C MET A 93 2.15 -1.73 -25.13
N ILE A 94 2.47 -0.58 -25.72
CA ILE A 94 3.36 0.42 -25.11
C ILE A 94 2.76 0.93 -23.80
N TRP A 95 1.45 1.19 -23.81
CA TRP A 95 0.69 1.62 -22.63
C TRP A 95 0.73 0.58 -21.51
N ALA A 96 0.49 -0.70 -21.81
CA ALA A 96 0.54 -1.80 -20.85
C ALA A 96 1.94 -2.00 -20.26
N ILE A 97 3.00 -1.96 -21.08
CA ILE A 97 4.39 -2.02 -20.61
C ILE A 97 4.67 -0.89 -19.61
N GLY A 98 4.14 0.31 -19.89
CA GLY A 98 4.20 1.45 -18.98
C GLY A 98 3.61 1.17 -17.60
N TYR A 99 2.46 0.49 -17.53
CA TYR A 99 1.84 0.08 -16.28
C TYR A 99 2.66 -0.94 -15.52
N GLU A 100 3.27 -1.91 -16.20
CA GLU A 100 4.12 -2.91 -15.54
C GLU A 100 5.30 -2.25 -14.84
N ILE A 101 5.97 -1.30 -15.53
CA ILE A 101 7.10 -0.56 -14.95
C ILE A 101 6.62 0.27 -13.76
N LEU A 102 5.50 0.98 -13.90
CA LEU A 102 4.94 1.78 -12.82
C LEU A 102 4.56 0.91 -11.60
N ALA A 103 3.96 -0.25 -11.83
CA ALA A 103 3.60 -1.20 -10.79
C ALA A 103 4.84 -1.73 -10.05
N VAL A 104 5.89 -2.11 -10.79
CA VAL A 104 7.16 -2.54 -10.19
C VAL A 104 7.75 -1.45 -9.30
N LEU A 105 7.77 -0.20 -9.76
CA LEU A 105 8.26 0.93 -8.96
C LEU A 105 7.42 1.15 -7.69
N ILE A 106 6.09 1.05 -7.79
CA ILE A 106 5.19 1.17 -6.63
C ILE A 106 5.44 0.05 -5.63
N ILE A 107 5.55 -1.19 -6.10
CA ILE A 107 5.83 -2.36 -5.24
C ILE A 107 7.17 -2.19 -4.53
N LEU A 108 8.21 -1.77 -5.25
CA LEU A 108 9.52 -1.47 -4.66
C LEU A 108 9.44 -0.36 -3.61
N ALA A 109 8.66 0.69 -3.86
CA ALA A 109 8.43 1.77 -2.90
C ALA A 109 7.71 1.29 -1.64
N ILE A 110 6.70 0.44 -1.78
CA ILE A 110 5.98 -0.19 -0.65
C ILE A 110 6.93 -1.06 0.17
N ILE A 111 7.72 -1.93 -0.48
CA ILE A 111 8.70 -2.80 0.19
C ILE A 111 9.72 -1.94 0.95
N LYS A 112 10.28 -0.91 0.31
CA LYS A 112 11.21 0.03 0.95
C LYS A 112 10.58 0.70 2.19
N SER A 113 9.33 1.14 2.08
CA SER A 113 8.59 1.74 3.19
C SER A 113 8.41 0.75 4.35
N ALA A 114 8.03 -0.50 4.04
CA ALA A 114 7.84 -1.56 5.02
C ALA A 114 9.15 -1.89 5.77
N ILE A 115 10.27 -2.04 5.05
CA ILE A 115 11.59 -2.28 5.65
C ILE A 115 12.01 -1.10 6.54
N SER A 116 11.82 0.14 6.06
CA SER A 116 12.14 1.35 6.83
C SER A 116 11.34 1.46 8.12
N PHE A 117 10.04 1.13 8.06
CA PHE A 117 9.18 1.09 9.23
C PHE A 117 9.66 0.09 10.28
N THR A 118 9.97 -1.14 9.86
CA THR A 118 10.51 -2.16 10.77
C THR A 118 11.83 -1.73 11.41
N HIS A 119 12.78 -1.22 10.61
CA HIS A 119 14.07 -0.76 11.13
C HIS A 119 13.91 0.35 12.18
N ASN A 120 13.03 1.32 11.92
CA ASN A 120 12.82 2.44 12.82
C ASN A 120 12.13 2.03 14.13
N ASN A 121 11.22 1.05 14.06
CA ASN A 121 10.51 0.54 15.24
C ASN A 121 11.44 -0.29 16.15
N SER A 122 12.30 -1.14 15.57
CA SER A 122 13.28 -1.93 16.32
C SER A 122 14.34 -1.08 17.06
N ARG A 123 14.66 0.12 16.54
CA ARG A 123 15.54 1.09 17.23
C ARG A 123 14.88 1.69 18.47
N LYS A 124 13.60 2.06 18.40
CA LYS A 124 12.88 2.63 19.55
C LYS A 124 12.78 1.64 20.71
N THR A 125 12.46 0.38 20.43
CA THR A 125 12.33 -0.66 21.47
C THR A 125 13.64 -0.94 22.21
N ASN A 126 14.80 -0.76 21.57
CA ASN A 126 16.11 -0.93 22.23
C ASN A 126 16.47 0.25 23.15
N LEU A 127 16.08 1.48 22.78
CA LEU A 127 16.30 2.67 23.60
C LEU A 127 15.43 2.66 24.87
N ASP A 128 14.18 2.20 24.76
CA ASP A 128 13.28 2.08 25.91
C ASP A 128 13.71 0.99 26.91
N ARG A 129 14.55 0.03 26.51
CA ARG A 129 15.13 -0.99 27.40
C ARG A 129 16.38 -0.53 28.16
N LEU A 130 16.99 0.57 27.76
CA LEU A 130 18.24 1.09 28.34
C LEU A 130 18.00 2.25 29.32
N ARG A 131 16.74 2.64 29.55
CA ARG A 131 16.31 3.69 30.47
C ARG A 131 15.53 3.08 31.63
#